data_AF-I1BSS1-F1
#
_entry.id   AF-I1BSS1-F1
#
_cell.length_a   1.000
_cell.length_b   1.000
_cell.length_c   1.000
_cell.angle_alpha   90.00
_cell.angle_beta   90.00
_cell.angle_gamma   90.00
#
_symmetry.space_group_name_H-M   'P 1'
#
loop_
_entity.id
_entity.type
_entity.pdbx_description
1 polymer ?
#
loop_
_entity_poly.entity_id
_entity_poly.type
_entity_poly.pdbx_seq_one_letter_code
_entity_poly.pdbx_strand_id
1 'polypeptide(L)'
;MFTKAFITALVIISSVTASPLYERQDDNSTTIDNSSSHYNTSNIQLLSDTAFCSFLPHDPGVDIATTEAQGKPFCTNSSLGGFTFPNGFIQTAHFLKTANYTQVTGTMNPAAYNMSTSDDGGQYDNRDQGQHTCNDLKYFVNLIEPNGGTFCIRCCKSKTDCNIGISQDGCRKVIPGDYS
;
A
#
# COMPACT_ATOMS: atom_id res chain seq x y z
N MET A 1 76.28 18.47 -46.39
CA MET A 1 75.85 17.62 -47.52
C MET A 1 74.33 17.51 -47.42
N PHE A 2 73.63 18.05 -48.42
CA PHE A 2 72.18 18.21 -48.41
C PHE A 2 71.46 16.86 -48.47
N THR A 3 70.42 16.66 -47.66
CA THR A 3 69.39 15.67 -48.02
C THR A 3 68.01 16.17 -47.61
N LYS A 4 67.17 16.26 -48.63
CA LYS A 4 65.80 16.78 -48.64
C LYS A 4 64.88 15.85 -47.85
N ALA A 5 63.98 16.44 -47.07
CA ALA A 5 62.85 15.77 -46.48
C ALA A 5 61.83 15.40 -47.57
N PHE A 6 61.44 14.12 -47.64
CA PHE A 6 60.25 13.68 -48.35
C PHE A 6 59.14 13.47 -47.31
N ILE A 7 58.07 14.26 -47.43
CA ILE A 7 56.85 14.14 -46.64
C ILE A 7 56.00 13.05 -47.28
N THR A 8 55.83 11.92 -46.60
CA THR A 8 54.83 10.92 -46.95
C THR A 8 53.64 11.12 -46.02
N ALA A 9 52.54 11.66 -46.56
CA ALA A 9 51.29 11.81 -45.82
C ALA A 9 50.62 10.45 -45.68
N LEU A 10 50.49 9.97 -44.44
CA LEU A 10 49.71 8.78 -44.09
C LEU A 10 48.25 9.22 -43.87
N VAL A 11 47.35 8.83 -44.77
CA VAL A 11 45.90 9.04 -44.60
C VAL A 11 45.40 7.98 -43.61
N ILE A 12 45.13 8.41 -42.38
CA ILE A 12 44.51 7.55 -41.36
C ILE A 12 42.99 7.75 -41.47
N ILE A 13 42.30 6.79 -42.08
CA ILE A 13 40.84 6.76 -42.11
C ILE A 13 40.37 6.31 -40.73
N SER A 14 39.95 7.27 -39.90
CA SER A 14 39.27 6.98 -38.64
C SER A 14 37.81 6.67 -38.95
N SER A 15 37.41 5.40 -38.88
CA SER A 15 36.00 5.03 -38.92
C SER A 15 35.32 5.51 -37.64
N VAL A 16 34.57 6.60 -37.74
CA VAL A 16 33.67 7.09 -36.69
C VAL A 16 32.45 6.16 -36.65
N THR A 17 32.34 5.33 -35.62
CA THR A 17 31.07 4.64 -35.35
C THR A 17 30.15 5.63 -34.66
N ALA A 18 29.18 6.16 -35.41
CA ALA A 18 28.11 6.98 -34.86
C ALA A 18 27.31 6.14 -33.84
N SER A 19 27.21 6.63 -32.61
CA SER A 19 26.24 6.12 -31.64
C SER A 19 24.83 6.59 -32.06
N PRO A 20 23.76 5.81 -31.84
CA PRO A 20 22.42 6.31 -32.09
C PRO A 20 22.17 7.53 -31.21
N LEU A 21 21.64 8.58 -31.84
CA LEU A 21 21.23 9.82 -31.20
C LEU A 21 20.19 9.48 -30.12
N TYR A 22 20.51 9.82 -28.87
CA TYR A 22 19.54 9.88 -27.79
C TYR A 22 18.60 11.04 -28.10
N GLU A 23 17.42 10.73 -28.63
CA GLU A 23 16.34 11.69 -28.82
C GLU A 23 15.84 12.07 -27.43
N ARG A 24 15.99 13.35 -27.07
CA ARG A 24 15.37 13.88 -25.85
C ARG A 24 13.87 13.85 -26.09
N GLN A 25 13.16 12.99 -25.36
CA GLN A 25 11.72 13.11 -25.26
C GLN A 25 11.41 14.14 -24.17
N ASP A 26 11.05 15.35 -24.60
CA ASP A 26 10.42 16.35 -23.76
C ASP A 26 9.06 15.79 -23.33
N ASP A 27 8.97 15.32 -22.08
CA ASP A 27 7.75 14.70 -21.55
C ASP A 27 6.75 15.79 -21.13
N ASN A 28 6.16 16.45 -22.14
CA ASN A 28 4.90 17.17 -22.01
C ASN A 28 3.77 16.23 -22.46
N SER A 29 3.57 15.14 -21.72
CA SER A 29 2.50 14.18 -21.98
C SER A 29 1.30 14.48 -21.09
N THR A 30 0.31 15.15 -21.67
CA THR A 30 -1.08 15.21 -21.18
C THR A 30 -1.78 13.86 -21.38
N THR A 31 -1.19 12.78 -20.88
CA THR A 31 -1.86 11.47 -20.82
C THR A 31 -2.57 11.35 -19.49
N ILE A 32 -3.90 11.46 -19.56
CA ILE A 32 -4.80 10.90 -18.55
C ILE A 32 -4.35 9.46 -18.30
N ASP A 33 -3.83 9.20 -17.12
CA ASP A 33 -3.50 7.86 -16.66
C ASP A 33 -4.80 7.04 -16.56
N ASN A 34 -5.06 6.24 -17.59
CA ASN A 34 -6.11 5.25 -17.64
C ASN A 34 -5.58 3.86 -17.22
N SER A 35 -4.70 3.80 -16.21
CA SER A 35 -4.23 2.55 -15.60
C SER A 35 -5.24 2.02 -14.60
N SER A 36 -6.43 1.68 -15.08
CA SER A 36 -7.48 1.00 -14.31
C SER A 36 -7.18 -0.48 -14.02
N SER A 37 -5.93 -0.93 -14.18
CA SER A 37 -5.54 -2.35 -14.04
C SER A 37 -4.38 -2.64 -13.08
N HIS A 38 -3.81 -1.64 -12.39
CA HIS A 38 -2.55 -1.84 -11.65
C HIS A 38 -2.65 -2.07 -10.13
N TYR A 39 -3.86 -2.07 -9.55
CA TYR A 39 -4.08 -2.24 -8.10
C TYR A 39 -5.20 -3.23 -7.73
N ASN A 40 -5.61 -4.09 -8.67
CA ASN A 40 -6.74 -5.02 -8.48
C ASN A 40 -6.28 -6.43 -8.12
N THR A 41 -5.58 -6.60 -6.99
CA THR A 41 -5.61 -7.92 -6.36
C THR A 41 -6.73 -7.92 -5.32
N SER A 42 -7.69 -8.82 -5.50
CA SER A 42 -8.64 -9.25 -4.48
C SER A 42 -7.96 -9.90 -3.26
N ASN A 43 -6.67 -9.76 -3.08
CA ASN A 43 -5.90 -10.39 -2.01
C ASN A 43 -4.93 -9.36 -1.44
N ILE A 44 -5.09 -9.08 -0.15
CA ILE A 44 -4.20 -8.23 0.63
C ILE A 44 -3.34 -9.07 1.55
N GLN A 45 -2.15 -8.57 1.89
CA GLN A 45 -1.18 -9.36 2.64
C GLN A 45 -0.78 -8.72 3.97
N LEU A 46 -0.61 -9.57 4.99
CA LEU A 46 0.03 -9.24 6.27
C LEU A 46 1.25 -10.16 6.42
N LEU A 47 2.45 -9.62 6.18
CA LEU A 47 3.71 -10.39 6.16
C LEU A 47 4.63 -10.04 7.33
N SER A 48 4.67 -8.77 7.72
CA SER A 48 5.42 -8.25 8.87
C SER A 48 4.82 -6.91 9.34
N ASP A 49 5.45 -6.29 10.33
CA ASP A 49 5.19 -4.92 10.82
C ASP A 49 5.54 -3.83 9.79
N THR A 50 6.35 -4.18 8.80
CA THR A 50 6.86 -3.30 7.73
C THR A 50 6.31 -3.66 6.36
N ALA A 51 5.65 -4.82 6.23
CA ALA A 51 5.03 -5.32 5.01
C ALA A 51 3.60 -5.81 5.30
N PHE A 52 2.64 -4.89 5.27
CA PHE A 52 1.24 -5.21 5.52
C PHE A 52 0.27 -4.26 4.79
N CYS A 53 -0.99 -4.66 4.76
CA CYS A 53 -2.11 -3.85 4.29
C CYS A 53 -3.16 -3.61 5.39
N SER A 54 -3.96 -2.57 5.21
CA SER A 54 -5.18 -2.23 5.96
C SER A 54 -6.16 -1.59 4.98
N PHE A 55 -7.46 -1.70 5.22
CA PHE A 55 -8.46 -0.91 4.51
C PHE A 55 -8.53 0.51 5.06
N LEU A 56 -8.77 1.46 4.17
CA LEU A 56 -9.17 2.85 4.49
C LEU A 56 -10.48 3.16 3.76
N PRO A 57 -11.18 4.25 4.12
CA PRO A 57 -12.31 4.74 3.36
C PRO A 57 -11.96 4.96 1.89
N HIS A 58 -12.98 4.87 1.03
CA HIS A 58 -12.78 5.00 -0.41
C HIS A 58 -12.19 6.36 -0.82
N ASP A 59 -12.55 7.41 -0.09
CA ASP A 59 -12.08 8.77 -0.30
C ASP A 59 -11.63 9.39 1.05
N PRO A 60 -10.66 10.32 1.05
CA PRO A 60 -10.20 10.97 2.26
C PRO A 60 -11.30 11.73 3.01
N GLY A 61 -11.37 11.54 4.33
CA GLY A 61 -12.26 12.29 5.23
C GLY A 61 -13.74 11.96 5.16
N VAL A 62 -14.14 10.91 4.43
CA VAL A 62 -15.50 10.37 4.55
C VAL A 62 -15.64 9.55 5.83
N ASP A 63 -16.84 9.54 6.38
CA ASP A 63 -17.19 8.78 7.57
C ASP A 63 -17.03 7.27 7.33
N ILE A 64 -16.32 6.58 8.23
CA ILE A 64 -15.95 5.18 8.04
C ILE A 64 -17.18 4.28 8.17
N ALA A 65 -17.95 4.41 9.26
CA ALA A 65 -19.08 3.55 9.58
C ALA A 65 -20.17 3.54 8.48
N THR A 66 -20.42 4.68 7.84
CA THR A 66 -21.43 4.80 6.77
C THR A 66 -20.93 4.35 5.40
N THR A 67 -19.61 4.13 5.24
CA THR A 67 -18.98 3.81 3.94
C THR A 67 -18.19 2.49 3.95
N GLU A 68 -18.41 1.61 4.94
CA GLU A 68 -17.69 0.34 5.12
C GLU A 68 -17.71 -0.58 3.89
N ALA A 69 -18.79 -0.55 3.08
CA ALA A 69 -18.92 -1.34 1.85
C ALA A 69 -18.01 -0.87 0.70
N GLN A 70 -17.39 0.31 0.82
CA GLN A 70 -16.59 0.93 -0.24
C GLN A 70 -15.09 0.96 0.09
N GLY A 71 -14.67 0.40 1.22
CA GLY A 71 -13.28 0.40 1.67
C GLY A 71 -12.28 0.01 0.58
N LYS A 72 -11.12 0.67 0.57
CA LYS A 72 -10.02 0.38 -0.36
C LYS A 72 -8.81 -0.15 0.41
N PRO A 73 -8.10 -1.15 -0.12
CA PRO A 73 -6.89 -1.64 0.51
C PRO A 73 -5.73 -0.66 0.30
N PHE A 74 -5.06 -0.31 1.39
CA PHE A 74 -3.81 0.43 1.43
C PHE A 74 -2.73 -0.41 2.12
N CYS A 75 -1.49 -0.27 1.68
CA CYS A 75 -0.39 -1.15 2.05
C CYS A 75 0.90 -0.35 2.24
N THR A 76 1.86 -0.91 2.98
CA THR A 76 3.18 -0.28 3.13
C THR A 76 3.96 -0.23 1.82
N ASN A 77 3.63 -1.11 0.87
CA ASN A 77 4.02 -1.01 -0.52
C ASN A 77 2.96 -1.65 -1.43
N SER A 78 2.87 -1.20 -2.67
CA SER A 78 1.83 -1.63 -3.60
C SER A 78 1.88 -3.09 -4.05
N SER A 79 3.03 -3.77 -3.91
CA SER A 79 3.14 -5.18 -4.30
C SER A 79 2.35 -6.13 -3.40
N LEU A 80 1.85 -5.64 -2.26
CA LEU A 80 1.03 -6.39 -1.30
C LEU A 80 -0.47 -6.41 -1.62
N GLY A 81 -0.87 -5.76 -2.72
CA GLY A 81 -2.24 -5.87 -3.24
C GLY A 81 -3.16 -4.67 -3.02
N GLY A 82 -2.60 -3.49 -2.78
CA GLY A 82 -3.37 -2.27 -2.57
C GLY A 82 -2.59 -1.01 -2.93
N PHE A 83 -3.20 0.15 -2.67
CA PHE A 83 -2.54 1.44 -2.79
C PHE A 83 -1.44 1.59 -1.74
N THR A 84 -0.47 2.47 -1.93
CA THR A 84 0.48 2.76 -0.84
C THR A 84 -0.17 3.67 0.20
N PHE A 85 0.03 3.39 1.50
CA PHE A 85 -0.41 4.29 2.57
C PHE A 85 0.06 5.73 2.34
N PRO A 86 -0.73 6.75 2.71
CA PRO A 86 -0.26 8.12 2.75
C PRO A 86 0.99 8.24 3.63
N ASN A 87 1.91 9.12 3.25
CA ASN A 87 3.13 9.32 4.03
C ASN A 87 2.79 9.73 5.48
N GLY A 88 3.42 9.08 6.45
CA GLY A 88 3.19 9.33 7.87
C GLY A 88 1.83 8.84 8.40
N PHE A 89 1.05 8.09 7.60
CA PHE A 89 -0.22 7.51 8.07
C PHE A 89 0.00 6.45 9.14
N ILE A 90 0.93 5.52 8.96
CA ILE A 90 1.27 4.51 9.97
C ILE A 90 2.31 5.12 10.94
N GLN A 91 2.00 5.13 12.23
CA GLN A 91 2.91 5.60 13.29
C GLN A 91 3.61 4.45 14.01
N THR A 92 2.85 3.42 14.41
CA THR A 92 3.38 2.18 14.96
C THR A 92 2.66 0.97 14.35
N ALA A 93 3.35 -0.16 14.25
CA ALA A 93 2.80 -1.41 13.73
C ALA A 93 3.46 -2.60 14.42
N HIS A 94 2.64 -3.55 14.86
CA HIS A 94 3.07 -4.73 15.61
C HIS A 94 2.49 -5.97 14.97
N PHE A 95 3.36 -6.82 14.44
CA PHE A 95 2.97 -8.04 13.73
C PHE A 95 2.95 -9.25 14.65
N LEU A 96 1.87 -10.04 14.55
CA LEU A 96 1.76 -11.33 15.22
C LEU A 96 1.18 -12.38 14.26
N LYS A 97 1.84 -13.53 14.17
CA LYS A 97 1.37 -14.70 13.43
C LYS A 97 1.22 -15.89 14.35
N THR A 98 0.08 -16.56 14.26
CA THR A 98 -0.23 -17.78 15.00
C THR A 98 -0.61 -18.90 14.03
N ALA A 99 -0.99 -20.06 14.58
CA ALA A 99 -1.55 -21.14 13.78
C ALA A 99 -2.92 -20.81 13.17
N ASN A 100 -3.68 -19.86 13.74
CA ASN A 100 -5.08 -19.60 13.37
C ASN A 100 -5.27 -18.26 12.65
N TYR A 101 -4.39 -17.29 12.91
CA TYR A 101 -4.52 -15.95 12.36
C TYR A 101 -3.17 -15.26 12.20
N THR A 102 -3.18 -14.22 11.38
CA THR A 102 -2.11 -13.22 11.29
C THR A 102 -2.74 -11.86 11.55
N GLN A 103 -2.07 -10.98 12.31
CA GLN A 103 -2.56 -9.65 12.59
C GLN A 103 -1.46 -8.58 12.55
N VAL A 104 -1.89 -7.35 12.33
CA VAL A 104 -1.13 -6.14 12.61
C VAL A 104 -2.00 -5.22 13.47
N THR A 105 -1.45 -4.73 14.58
CA THR A 105 -2.08 -3.74 15.46
C THR A 105 -1.15 -2.55 15.62
N GLY A 106 -1.69 -1.34 15.78
CA GLY A 106 -0.83 -0.17 15.92
C GLY A 106 -1.57 1.15 15.94
N THR A 107 -0.80 2.22 15.79
CA THR A 107 -1.28 3.59 15.77
C THR A 107 -1.11 4.22 14.40
N MET A 108 -1.99 5.17 14.09
CA MET A 108 -2.04 5.89 12.84
C MET A 108 -2.22 7.40 13.05
N ASN A 109 -1.89 8.17 12.02
CA ASN A 109 -2.16 9.60 11.94
C ASN A 109 -3.42 9.85 11.09
N PRO A 110 -4.58 10.14 11.70
CA PRO A 110 -5.82 10.37 10.96
C PRO A 110 -5.71 11.52 9.94
N ALA A 111 -4.93 12.56 10.28
CA ALA A 111 -4.75 13.73 9.42
C ALA A 111 -4.06 13.41 8.08
N ALA A 112 -3.23 12.36 8.04
CA ALA A 112 -2.56 11.94 6.80
C ALA A 112 -3.53 11.43 5.72
N TYR A 113 -4.79 11.13 6.10
CA TYR A 113 -5.87 10.77 5.18
C TYR A 113 -7.14 11.61 5.40
N ASN A 114 -6.99 12.83 5.92
CA ASN A 114 -8.06 13.79 6.18
C ASN A 114 -9.21 13.26 7.06
N MET A 115 -8.95 12.25 7.89
CA MET A 115 -9.99 11.65 8.75
C MET A 115 -10.32 12.59 9.92
N SER A 116 -11.61 12.70 10.26
CA SER A 116 -12.06 13.46 11.43
C SER A 116 -11.79 12.68 12.70
N THR A 117 -11.22 13.30 13.74
CA THR A 117 -11.10 12.69 15.07
C THR A 117 -12.43 12.62 15.83
N SER A 118 -13.51 13.18 15.27
CA SER A 118 -14.88 12.95 15.75
C SER A 118 -15.54 11.72 15.15
N ASP A 119 -14.89 11.06 14.18
CA ASP A 119 -15.32 9.76 13.65
C ASP A 119 -14.78 8.68 14.60
N ASP A 120 -15.69 7.94 15.22
CA ASP A 120 -15.36 6.84 16.13
C ASP A 120 -14.78 5.63 15.38
N GLY A 121 -14.90 5.59 14.05
CA GLY A 121 -14.36 4.57 13.19
C GLY A 121 -15.41 3.61 12.66
N GLY A 122 -14.91 2.48 12.15
CA GLY A 122 -15.74 1.38 11.67
C GLY A 122 -14.91 0.14 11.38
N GLN A 123 -15.59 -0.91 10.93
CA GLN A 123 -15.04 -2.22 10.67
C GLN A 123 -15.22 -2.62 9.20
N TYR A 124 -14.10 -2.78 8.51
CA TYR A 124 -14.05 -3.51 7.25
C TYR A 124 -13.91 -5.00 7.53
N ASP A 125 -14.80 -5.81 6.97
CA ASP A 125 -14.75 -7.26 7.13
C ASP A 125 -15.19 -7.98 5.86
N ASN A 126 -15.03 -9.30 5.84
CA ASN A 126 -15.32 -10.13 4.68
C ASN A 126 -16.81 -10.17 4.25
N ARG A 127 -17.75 -9.57 4.99
CA ARG A 127 -19.15 -9.39 4.60
C ARG A 127 -19.28 -8.23 3.62
N ASP A 128 -18.71 -7.09 3.98
CA ASP A 128 -18.85 -5.84 3.23
C ASP A 128 -17.74 -5.68 2.19
N GLN A 129 -16.64 -6.42 2.35
CA GLN A 129 -15.48 -6.47 1.48
C GLN A 129 -15.26 -7.88 0.89
N GLY A 130 -16.36 -8.57 0.56
CA GLY A 130 -16.35 -9.99 0.16
C GLY A 130 -15.60 -10.32 -1.15
N GLN A 131 -15.27 -9.30 -1.95
CA GLN A 131 -14.39 -9.42 -3.11
C GLN A 131 -12.91 -9.53 -2.73
N HIS A 132 -12.55 -9.32 -1.46
CA HIS A 132 -11.17 -9.40 -0.96
C HIS A 132 -10.92 -10.65 -0.11
N THR A 133 -9.66 -11.05 -0.05
CA THR A 133 -9.09 -12.06 0.83
C THR A 133 -7.89 -11.46 1.55
N CYS A 134 -7.53 -12.04 2.69
CA CYS A 134 -6.44 -11.57 3.53
C CYS A 134 -5.46 -12.72 3.74
N ASN A 135 -4.24 -12.65 3.19
CA ASN A 135 -3.31 -13.77 3.12
C ASN A 135 -3.96 -15.05 2.53
N ASP A 136 -4.72 -14.90 1.44
CA ASP A 136 -5.52 -15.97 0.83
C ASP A 136 -6.64 -16.55 1.73
N LEU A 137 -6.94 -15.92 2.87
CA LEU A 137 -8.00 -16.34 3.78
C LEU A 137 -9.26 -15.53 3.56
N LYS A 138 -10.41 -16.21 3.65
CA LYS A 138 -11.74 -15.61 3.49
C LYS A 138 -12.09 -14.64 4.62
N TYR A 139 -11.77 -14.98 5.86
CA TYR A 139 -12.22 -14.22 7.03
C TYR A 139 -11.19 -13.19 7.41
N PHE A 140 -11.63 -11.95 7.61
CA PHE A 140 -10.81 -10.90 8.19
C PHE A 140 -11.70 -9.88 8.90
N VAL A 141 -11.11 -9.18 9.85
CA VAL A 141 -11.65 -7.94 10.43
C VAL A 141 -10.56 -6.89 10.40
N ASN A 142 -10.94 -5.66 10.10
CA ASN A 142 -10.06 -4.51 10.13
C ASN A 142 -10.80 -3.30 10.64
N LEU A 143 -10.32 -2.69 11.72
CA LEU A 143 -10.88 -1.46 12.26
C LEU A 143 -9.93 -0.30 12.07
N ILE A 144 -10.49 0.85 11.74
CA ILE A 144 -9.85 2.16 11.68
C ILE A 144 -10.60 3.06 12.66
N GLU A 145 -9.89 3.65 13.62
CA GLU A 145 -10.49 4.44 14.70
C GLU A 145 -9.82 5.82 14.80
N PRO A 146 -10.28 6.81 14.01
CA PRO A 146 -9.68 8.14 13.97
C PRO A 146 -9.65 8.84 15.32
N ASN A 147 -10.70 8.69 16.13
CA ASN A 147 -10.77 9.27 17.47
C ASN A 147 -9.60 8.86 18.38
N GLY A 148 -9.24 7.58 18.38
CA GLY A 148 -8.15 7.01 19.17
C GLY A 148 -6.79 6.99 18.47
N GLY A 149 -6.75 7.30 17.17
CA GLY A 149 -5.54 7.16 16.35
C GLY A 149 -5.07 5.70 16.24
N THR A 150 -6.00 4.74 16.29
CA THR A 150 -5.69 3.31 16.31
C THR A 150 -6.18 2.60 15.04
N PHE A 151 -5.44 1.58 14.63
CA PHE A 151 -5.89 0.65 13.60
C PHE A 151 -5.51 -0.78 13.99
N CYS A 152 -6.24 -1.73 13.44
CA CYS A 152 -5.94 -3.14 13.63
C CYS A 152 -6.55 -3.97 12.51
N ILE A 153 -5.83 -4.98 12.05
CA ILE A 153 -6.28 -5.93 11.03
C ILE A 153 -5.88 -7.34 11.41
N ARG A 154 -6.77 -8.31 11.18
CA ARG A 154 -6.50 -9.73 11.39
C ARG A 154 -7.05 -10.56 10.22
N CYS A 155 -6.19 -11.33 9.57
CA CYS A 155 -6.59 -12.41 8.66
C CYS A 155 -6.83 -13.69 9.47
N CYS A 156 -7.94 -14.38 9.26
CA CYS A 156 -8.38 -15.52 10.06
C CYS A 156 -8.65 -16.78 9.23
N LYS A 157 -8.21 -17.94 9.72
CA LYS A 157 -8.55 -19.23 9.10
C LYS A 157 -10.02 -19.57 9.27
N SER A 158 -10.63 -19.17 10.38
CA SER A 158 -12.03 -19.46 10.70
C SER A 158 -12.79 -18.18 11.07
N LYS A 159 -14.12 -18.21 10.92
CA LYS A 159 -14.99 -17.10 11.33
C LYS A 159 -14.86 -16.77 12.82
N THR A 160 -14.58 -17.76 13.67
CA THR A 160 -14.51 -17.56 15.12
C THR A 160 -13.29 -16.77 15.58
N ASP A 161 -12.23 -16.69 14.75
CA ASP A 161 -11.03 -15.91 15.07
C ASP A 161 -11.18 -14.40 14.74
N CYS A 162 -12.21 -14.05 13.96
CA CYS A 162 -12.50 -12.70 13.44
C CYS A 162 -13.94 -12.30 13.79
N ASN A 163 -14.11 -11.58 14.90
CA ASN A 163 -15.44 -11.24 15.40
C ASN A 163 -16.01 -9.97 14.74
N ILE A 164 -17.08 -10.16 13.96
CA ILE A 164 -17.81 -9.08 13.27
C ILE A 164 -18.99 -8.49 14.06
N GLY A 165 -19.27 -9.02 15.26
CA GLY A 165 -20.44 -8.66 16.07
C GLY A 165 -20.16 -7.68 17.22
N ILE A 166 -18.91 -7.24 17.37
CA ILE A 166 -18.45 -6.39 18.48
C ILE A 166 -17.60 -5.21 17.98
N SER A 167 -17.84 -4.74 16.75
CA SER A 167 -17.05 -3.65 16.16
C SER A 167 -17.04 -2.38 17.01
N GLN A 168 -18.15 -2.08 17.69
CA GLN A 168 -18.29 -0.92 18.59
C GLN A 168 -17.43 -0.98 19.87
N ASP A 169 -16.89 -2.15 20.21
CA ASP A 169 -15.96 -2.29 21.35
C ASP A 169 -14.53 -1.86 20.98
N GLY A 170 -14.27 -1.67 19.69
CA GLY A 170 -13.04 -1.14 19.15
C GLY A 170 -11.84 -2.09 19.10
N CYS A 171 -10.74 -1.58 18.54
CA CYS A 171 -9.59 -2.36 18.11
C CYS A 171 -9.02 -3.23 19.22
N ARG A 172 -8.78 -2.63 20.39
CA ARG A 172 -8.18 -3.32 21.53
C ARG A 172 -9.01 -4.51 22.02
N LYS A 173 -10.33 -4.48 21.82
CA LYS A 173 -11.24 -5.56 22.18
C LYS A 173 -11.38 -6.58 21.05
N VAL A 174 -11.58 -6.13 19.81
CA VAL A 174 -11.79 -7.03 18.66
C VAL A 174 -10.50 -7.79 18.31
N ILE A 175 -9.36 -7.10 18.32
CA ILE A 175 -8.04 -7.64 18.00
C ILE A 175 -7.09 -7.28 19.15
N PRO A 176 -7.06 -8.06 20.25
CA PRO A 176 -6.07 -7.85 21.30
C PRO A 176 -4.65 -7.92 20.74
N GLY A 177 -3.79 -6.98 21.16
CA GLY A 177 -2.44 -6.83 20.63
C GLY A 177 -1.71 -5.64 21.24
N ASP A 178 -0.53 -5.35 20.69
CA ASP A 178 0.27 -4.17 21.04
C ASP A 178 -0.14 -2.98 20.17
N TYR A 179 -0.30 -1.82 20.81
CA TYR A 179 -0.70 -0.54 20.21
C TYR A 179 0.17 0.60 20.76
N SER A 180 1.33 0.28 21.34
CA SER A 180 2.31 1.26 21.78
C SER A 180 3.18 1.76 20.63
#